data_AF-A0A818IFI6-F1
#
_entry.id   AF-A0A818IFI6-F1
#
_cell.length_a   1.000
_cell.length_b   1.000
_cell.length_c   1.000
_cell.angle_alpha   90.00
_cell.angle_beta   90.00
_cell.angle_gamma   90.00
#
_symmetry.space_group_name_H-M   'P 1'
#
loop_
_entity.id
_entity.type
_entity.pdbx_description
1 polymer ?
#
loop_
_entity_poly.entity_id
_entity_poly.type
_entity_poly.pdbx_seq_one_letter_code
_entity_poly.pdbx_strand_id
1 'polypeptide(L)'
;MESLFNRFPLRHTTHRNRLKQSVQLIIRYGVGIILLLADDGRGAGFGAYAVDRMLLERGEVPHSEAARKTICVGHDANDYDGTIALLKNHCPQKKIQLIMNTPSSILKKKACIDALADQRFEIKKWLFLQQEEF
;
A
#
# COMPACT_ATOMS: atom_id res chain seq x y z
N MET A 1 -22.53 -16.42 2.83
CA MET A 1 -22.72 -15.45 3.93
C MET A 1 -22.10 -14.13 3.49
N GLU A 2 -22.86 -13.04 3.57
CA GLU A 2 -22.42 -11.74 3.09
C GLU A 2 -21.41 -11.09 4.06
N SER A 3 -20.35 -10.46 3.53
CA SER A 3 -19.29 -9.84 4.33
C SER A 3 -18.77 -8.59 3.64
N LEU A 4 -18.43 -7.55 4.42
CA LEU A 4 -17.77 -6.33 3.92
C LEU A 4 -16.50 -6.66 3.13
N PHE A 5 -15.74 -7.66 3.57
CA PHE A 5 -14.50 -8.10 2.92
C PHE A 5 -14.71 -8.82 1.58
N ASN A 6 -15.95 -9.21 1.28
CA ASN A 6 -16.34 -9.80 0.00
C ASN A 6 -16.99 -8.76 -0.94
N ARG A 7 -17.39 -7.58 -0.41
CA ARG A 7 -17.97 -6.49 -1.20
C ARG A 7 -16.93 -5.54 -1.78
N PHE A 8 -15.75 -5.42 -1.14
CA PHE A 8 -14.64 -4.65 -1.71
C PHE A 8 -13.91 -5.44 -2.80
N PRO A 9 -13.58 -4.83 -3.95
CA PRO A 9 -13.01 -5.53 -5.12
C PRO A 9 -11.53 -5.88 -4.94
N LEU A 10 -11.14 -6.45 -3.79
CA LEU A 10 -9.82 -7.04 -3.61
C LEU A 10 -9.80 -8.42 -4.26
N ARG A 11 -9.31 -8.44 -5.50
CA ARG A 11 -9.17 -9.66 -6.32
C ARG A 11 -8.07 -10.59 -5.81
N HIS A 12 -7.04 -10.04 -5.16
CA HIS A 12 -5.92 -10.82 -4.61
C HIS A 12 -6.15 -11.22 -3.15
N THR A 13 -6.06 -12.52 -2.86
CA THR A 13 -6.30 -13.12 -1.53
C THR A 13 -5.38 -12.56 -0.45
N THR A 14 -4.09 -12.38 -0.75
CA THR A 14 -3.10 -11.81 0.18
C THR A 14 -3.47 -10.38 0.61
N HIS A 15 -4.01 -9.57 -0.30
CA HIS A 15 -4.45 -8.21 0.02
C HIS A 15 -5.73 -8.23 0.88
N ARG A 16 -6.60 -9.23 0.69
CA ARG A 16 -7.81 -9.42 1.49
C ARG A 16 -7.49 -9.74 2.95
N ASN A 17 -6.54 -10.63 3.21
CA ASN A 17 -6.14 -10.95 4.60
C ASN A 17 -5.53 -9.73 5.30
N ARG A 18 -4.66 -8.99 4.61
CA ARG A 18 -4.08 -7.74 5.14
C ARG A 18 -5.16 -6.70 5.44
N LEU A 19 -6.16 -6.54 4.56
CA LEU A 19 -7.29 -5.65 4.81
C LEU A 19 -8.06 -6.09 6.06
N LYS A 20 -8.35 -7.39 6.20
CA LYS A 20 -9.06 -7.94 7.35
C LYS A 20 -8.32 -7.67 8.67
N GLN A 21 -7.03 -7.96 8.73
CA GLN A 21 -6.21 -7.68 9.91
C GLN A 21 -6.11 -6.17 10.20
N SER A 22 -5.99 -5.35 9.16
CA SER A 22 -5.96 -3.88 9.32
C SER A 22 -7.27 -3.35 9.89
N VAL A 23 -8.42 -3.83 9.40
CA VAL A 23 -9.74 -3.49 9.93
C VAL A 23 -9.90 -3.96 11.38
N GLN A 24 -9.42 -5.15 11.73
CA GLN A 24 -9.42 -5.62 13.12
C GLN A 24 -8.61 -4.71 14.04
N LEU A 25 -7.43 -4.25 13.60
CA LEU A 25 -6.64 -3.25 14.34
C LEU A 25 -7.42 -1.94 14.48
N ILE A 26 -7.99 -1.42 13.39
CA ILE A 26 -8.80 -0.19 13.43
C ILE A 26 -9.93 -0.31 14.45
N ILE A 27 -10.69 -1.41 14.44
CA ILE A 27 -11.77 -1.67 15.40
C ILE A 27 -11.22 -1.73 16.83
N ARG A 28 -10.12 -2.45 17.05
CA ARG A 28 -9.47 -2.57 18.38
C ARG A 28 -9.05 -1.21 18.95
N TYR A 29 -8.60 -0.29 18.09
CA TYR A 29 -8.22 1.07 18.49
C TYR A 29 -9.38 2.08 18.40
N GLY A 30 -10.59 1.63 18.05
CA GLY A 30 -11.83 2.39 18.07
C GLY A 30 -12.13 3.23 16.82
N VAL A 31 -11.11 3.69 16.10
CA VAL A 31 -11.27 4.53 14.89
C VAL A 31 -10.06 4.41 13.98
N GLY A 32 -10.25 4.59 12.68
CA GLY A 32 -9.16 4.57 11.71
C GLY A 32 -9.61 4.95 10.30
N ILE A 33 -8.61 5.16 9.44
CA ILE A 33 -8.78 5.52 8.03
C ILE A 33 -8.04 4.48 7.20
N ILE A 34 -8.66 4.05 6.10
CA ILE A 34 -8.01 3.22 5.09
C ILE A 34 -7.83 4.08 3.84
N LEU A 35 -6.58 4.27 3.44
CA LEU A 35 -6.24 4.90 2.16
C LEU A 35 -6.12 3.80 1.11
N LEU A 36 -7.11 3.72 0.21
CA LEU A 36 -7.10 2.78 -0.91
C LEU A 36 -6.42 3.44 -2.10
N LEU A 37 -5.22 2.98 -2.42
CA LEU A 37 -4.50 3.38 -3.63
C LEU A 37 -4.95 2.51 -4.80
N ALA A 38 -5.03 3.10 -6.00
CA ALA A 38 -5.27 2.35 -7.23
C ALA A 38 -4.13 1.34 -7.47
N ASP A 39 -4.49 0.12 -7.88
CA ASP A 39 -3.52 -0.92 -8.20
C ASP A 39 -3.32 -1.03 -9.72
N ASP A 40 -2.63 -0.03 -10.27
CA ASP A 40 -2.33 0.10 -11.70
C ASP A 40 -0.85 -0.17 -12.00
N GLY A 41 -0.16 -0.95 -11.16
CA GLY A 41 1.29 -1.08 -11.22
C GLY A 41 2.02 -0.04 -10.37
N ARG A 42 1.45 0.32 -9.22
CA ARG A 42 2.02 1.25 -8.23
C ARG A 42 2.16 2.67 -8.78
N GLY A 43 1.12 3.21 -9.39
CA GLY A 43 1.07 4.55 -9.98
C GLY A 43 1.78 4.67 -11.34
N ALA A 44 2.30 3.57 -11.89
CA ALA A 44 2.94 3.58 -13.20
C ALA A 44 1.96 3.44 -14.38
N GLY A 45 0.69 3.20 -14.10
CA GLY A 45 -0.33 2.97 -15.11
C GLY A 45 -0.36 1.55 -15.67
N PHE A 46 -1.54 1.20 -16.21
CA PHE A 46 -1.83 -0.15 -16.73
C PHE A 46 -0.82 -0.64 -17.78
N GLY A 47 -0.32 0.24 -18.65
CA GLY A 47 0.66 -0.14 -19.67
C GLY A 47 1.95 -0.70 -19.07
N ALA A 48 2.52 0.00 -18.08
CA ALA A 48 3.71 -0.47 -17.38
C ALA A 48 3.46 -1.79 -16.64
N TYR A 49 2.29 -1.92 -16.00
CA TYR A 49 1.88 -3.16 -15.34
C TYR A 49 1.74 -4.34 -16.32
N ALA A 50 1.09 -4.13 -17.48
CA ALA A 50 0.89 -5.17 -18.49
C ALA A 50 2.22 -5.64 -19.08
N VAL A 51 3.16 -4.72 -19.35
CA VAL A 51 4.48 -5.08 -19.87
C VAL A 51 5.32 -5.81 -18.81
N ASP A 52 5.27 -5.39 -17.55
CA ASP A 52 5.89 -6.12 -16.42
C ASP A 52 5.42 -7.59 -16.38
N ARG A 53 4.10 -7.80 -16.42
CA ARG A 53 3.49 -9.13 -16.46
C ARG A 53 3.94 -9.95 -17.68
N MET A 54 3.95 -9.34 -18.87
CA MET A 54 4.38 -10.00 -20.09
C MET A 54 5.83 -10.48 -20.02
N LEU A 55 6.76 -9.64 -19.56
CA LEU A 55 8.18 -9.99 -19.48
C LEU A 55 8.43 -11.14 -18.48
N LEU A 56 7.70 -11.14 -17.36
CA LEU A 56 7.75 -12.22 -16.37
C LEU A 56 7.21 -13.54 -16.90
N GLU A 57 6.05 -13.50 -17.55
CA GLU A 57 5.39 -14.71 -18.06
C GLU A 57 6.17 -15.36 -19.21
N ARG A 58 6.94 -14.57 -19.95
CA ARG A 58 7.89 -15.07 -20.97
C ARG A 58 9.23 -15.53 -20.39
N GLY A 59 9.48 -15.32 -19.11
CA GLY A 59 10.77 -15.61 -18.48
C GLY A 59 11.93 -14.74 -18.98
N GLU A 60 11.64 -13.61 -19.62
CA GLU A 60 12.67 -12.67 -20.12
C GLU A 60 13.36 -11.92 -18.97
N VAL A 61 12.69 -11.83 -17.81
CA VAL A 61 13.21 -11.21 -16.59
C VAL A 61 12.85 -12.05 -15.36
N PRO A 62 13.69 -12.07 -14.32
CA PRO A 62 13.50 -12.95 -13.16
C PRO A 62 12.44 -12.46 -12.15
N HIS A 63 12.15 -11.16 -12.11
CA HIS A 63 11.22 -10.54 -11.15
C HIS A 63 10.81 -9.13 -11.59
N SER A 64 9.71 -8.61 -11.03
CA SER A 64 9.11 -7.32 -11.46
C SER A 64 10.07 -6.14 -11.39
N GLU A 65 11.02 -6.13 -10.45
CA GLU A 65 12.01 -5.04 -10.37
C GLU A 65 12.92 -4.99 -11.60
N ALA A 66 13.29 -6.16 -12.17
CA ALA A 66 14.05 -6.22 -13.40
C ALA A 66 13.19 -5.76 -14.59
N ALA A 67 11.93 -6.19 -14.65
CA ALA A 67 10.98 -5.77 -15.68
C ALA A 67 10.81 -4.24 -15.70
N ARG A 68 10.57 -3.63 -14.52
CA ARG A 68 10.39 -2.18 -14.34
C ARG A 68 11.63 -1.40 -14.74
N LYS A 69 12.83 -1.92 -14.44
CA LYS A 69 14.09 -1.34 -14.90
C LYS A 69 14.20 -1.36 -16.42
N THR A 70 13.80 -2.46 -17.07
CA THR A 70 13.78 -2.58 -18.54
C THR A 70 12.86 -1.55 -19.20
N ILE A 71 11.70 -1.27 -18.60
CA ILE A 71 10.74 -0.28 -19.11
C ILE A 71 10.94 1.14 -18.55
N CYS A 72 12.06 1.40 -17.87
CA CYS A 72 12.42 2.70 -17.28
C CYS A 72 11.37 3.28 -16.31
N VAL A 73 10.70 2.42 -15.54
CA VAL A 73 9.70 2.82 -14.54
C VAL A 73 10.26 2.59 -13.12
N GLY A 74 10.05 3.56 -12.23
CA GLY A 74 10.47 3.47 -10.82
C GLY A 74 9.75 2.36 -10.04
N HIS A 75 10.30 1.97 -8.89
CA HIS A 75 9.75 0.88 -8.06
C HIS A 75 8.34 1.17 -7.50
N ASP A 76 8.07 2.43 -7.18
CA ASP A 76 6.82 2.92 -6.60
C ASP A 76 6.62 4.36 -7.10
N ALA A 77 5.58 4.58 -7.89
CA ALA A 77 5.23 5.86 -8.52
C ALA A 77 3.83 6.32 -8.09
N ASN A 78 3.30 5.78 -6.99
CA ASN A 78 2.01 6.21 -6.46
C ASN A 78 2.05 7.69 -6.07
N ASP A 79 0.94 8.40 -6.33
CA ASP A 79 0.74 9.77 -5.89
C ASP A 79 0.45 9.84 -4.38
N TYR A 80 1.52 9.73 -3.59
CA TYR A 80 1.44 9.88 -2.14
C TYR A 80 1.13 11.32 -1.73
N ASP A 81 1.57 12.32 -2.49
CA ASP A 81 1.30 13.73 -2.17
C ASP A 81 -0.20 14.03 -2.19
N GLY A 82 -0.89 13.65 -3.28
CA GLY A 82 -2.34 13.80 -3.40
C GLY A 82 -3.09 12.99 -2.35
N THR A 83 -2.65 11.75 -2.09
CA THR A 83 -3.30 10.88 -1.10
C THR A 83 -3.15 11.43 0.33
N ILE A 84 -1.96 11.88 0.72
CA ILE A 84 -1.73 12.43 2.06
C ILE A 84 -2.37 13.83 2.19
N ALA A 85 -2.46 14.61 1.11
CA ALA A 85 -3.24 15.84 1.09
C ALA A 85 -4.73 15.57 1.39
N LEU A 86 -5.30 14.49 0.84
CA LEU A 86 -6.66 14.06 1.19
C LEU A 86 -6.75 13.64 2.66
N LEU A 87 -5.79 12.84 3.16
CA LEU A 87 -5.76 12.42 4.57
C LEU A 87 -5.76 13.62 5.52
N LYS A 88 -5.04 14.69 5.19
CA LYS A 88 -4.96 15.93 5.98
C LYS A 88 -6.34 16.57 6.21
N ASN A 89 -7.26 16.48 5.26
CA ASN A 89 -8.62 17.01 5.41
C ASN A 89 -9.46 16.18 6.39
N HIS A 90 -9.17 14.88 6.53
CA HIS A 90 -9.90 13.97 7.42
C HIS A 90 -9.19 13.72 8.76
N CYS A 91 -7.93 14.14 8.89
CA CYS A 91 -7.10 13.97 10.08
C CYS A 91 -6.32 15.28 10.38
N PRO A 92 -7.01 16.39 10.72
CA PRO A 92 -6.37 17.69 10.91
C PRO A 92 -5.40 17.74 12.09
N GLN A 93 -5.56 16.85 13.07
CA GLN A 93 -4.65 16.68 14.20
C GLN A 93 -3.26 16.17 13.79
N LYS A 94 -3.13 15.59 12.58
CA LYS A 94 -1.87 15.12 11.99
C LYS A 94 -1.05 14.18 12.88
N LYS A 95 -1.68 13.49 13.81
CA LYS A 95 -1.06 12.49 14.69
C LYS A 95 -1.71 11.15 14.39
N ILE A 96 -0.92 10.20 13.91
CA ILE A 96 -1.44 8.92 13.41
C ILE A 96 -0.71 7.73 14.01
N GLN A 97 -1.40 6.59 14.04
CA GLN A 97 -0.80 5.28 14.20
C GLN A 97 -0.83 4.61 12.83
N LEU A 98 0.32 4.14 12.34
CA LEU A 98 0.44 3.63 10.98
C LEU A 98 0.50 2.11 10.99
N ILE A 99 -0.41 1.46 10.25
CA ILE A 99 -0.44 0.01 10.07
C ILE A 99 0.47 -0.37 8.90
N MET A 100 1.42 -1.28 9.13
CA MET A 100 2.40 -1.77 8.17
C MET A 100 2.47 -3.30 8.18
N ASN A 101 2.97 -3.92 7.12
CA ASN A 101 3.12 -5.38 7.08
C ASN A 101 4.19 -5.87 8.07
N THR A 102 5.41 -5.33 7.97
CA THR A 102 6.57 -5.72 8.78
C THR A 102 7.44 -4.50 9.09
N PRO A 103 8.31 -4.55 10.11
CA PRO A 103 9.30 -3.49 10.35
C PRO A 103 10.19 -3.22 9.13
N SER A 104 10.61 -4.28 8.42
CA SER A 104 11.42 -4.18 7.20
C SER A 104 10.71 -3.49 6.04
N SER A 105 9.36 -3.43 6.06
CA SER A 105 8.57 -2.76 5.02
C SER A 105 8.69 -1.23 5.09
N ILE A 106 9.11 -0.67 6.22
CA ILE A 106 9.29 0.78 6.41
C ILE A 106 10.29 1.32 5.38
N LEU A 107 11.43 0.63 5.20
CA LEU A 107 12.47 1.03 4.24
C LEU A 107 11.96 1.08 2.80
N LYS A 108 11.05 0.17 2.43
CA LYS A 108 10.47 0.08 1.09
C LYS A 108 9.36 1.12 0.84
N LYS A 109 8.92 1.81 1.87
CA LYS A 109 7.81 2.78 1.82
C LYS A 109 8.26 4.20 2.09
N LYS A 110 9.51 4.51 1.77
CA LYS A 110 10.12 5.82 1.93
C LYS A 110 9.27 6.95 1.32
N ALA A 111 8.80 6.82 0.09
CA ALA A 111 7.98 7.85 -0.57
C ALA A 111 6.70 8.20 0.21
N CYS A 112 6.02 7.21 0.81
CA CYS A 112 4.85 7.43 1.65
C CYS A 112 5.21 8.15 2.97
N ILE A 113 6.33 7.74 3.58
CA ILE A 113 6.83 8.32 4.83
C ILE A 113 7.28 9.77 4.62
N ASP A 114 7.99 10.02 3.52
CA ASP A 114 8.44 11.35 3.10
C ASP A 114 7.21 12.26 2.87
N ALA A 115 6.19 11.80 2.12
CA ALA A 115 4.95 12.56 1.91
C ALA A 115 4.18 12.86 3.22
N LEU A 116 4.16 11.92 4.16
CA LEU A 116 3.62 12.16 5.51
C LEU A 116 4.41 13.26 6.24
N ALA A 117 5.74 13.20 6.20
CA ALA A 117 6.61 14.18 6.84
C ALA A 117 6.44 15.57 6.22
N ASP A 118 6.39 15.67 4.89
CA ASP A 118 6.20 16.92 4.14
C ASP A 118 4.87 17.60 4.49
N GLN A 119 3.81 16.81 4.70
CA GLN A 119 2.51 17.29 5.17
C GLN A 119 2.44 17.48 6.70
N ARG A 120 3.54 17.27 7.42
CA ARG A 120 3.73 17.41 8.87
C ARG A 120 2.88 16.43 9.70
N PHE A 121 2.71 15.21 9.22
CA PHE A 121 2.17 14.12 10.02
C PHE A 121 3.21 13.57 10.99
N GLU A 122 2.78 13.32 12.22
CA GLU A 122 3.57 12.67 13.26
C GLU A 122 3.07 11.23 13.44
N ILE A 123 3.94 10.26 13.18
CA ILE A 123 3.66 8.84 13.42
C ILE A 123 3.95 8.54 14.89
N LYS A 124 2.88 8.41 15.70
CA LYS A 124 2.97 8.12 17.14
C LYS A 124 3.32 6.68 17.44
N LYS A 125 2.87 5.76 16.59
CA LYS A 125 3.05 4.32 16.78
C LYS A 125 3.02 3.60 15.45
N TRP A 126 3.90 2.62 15.32
CA TRP A 126 3.87 1.64 14.23
C TRP A 126 3.11 0.41 14.72
N LEU A 127 2.12 -0.01 13.94
CA LEU A 127 1.36 -1.23 14.16
C LEU A 127 1.72 -2.21 13.05
N PHE A 128 2.12 -3.43 13.40
CA PHE A 128 2.50 -4.44 12.41
C PHE A 128 1.43 -5.52 12.30
N LEU A 129 1.13 -5.94 11.08
CA LEU A 129 0.27 -7.08 10.81
C LEU A 129 0.95 -8.37 11.25
N GLN A 130 0.17 -9.38 11.65
CA GLN A 130 0.72 -10.68 12.00
C GLN A 130 1.14 -11.40 10.71
N GLN A 131 2.35 -11.98 10.71
CA GLN A 131 2.77 -12.86 9.63
C GLN A 131 1.93 -14.14 9.68
N GLU A 132 1.36 -14.53 8.55
CA GLU A 132 0.72 -15.83 8.41
C GLU A 132 1.84 -16.87 8.29
N GLU A 133 1.95 -17.78 9.27
CA GLU A 133 2.70 -19.02 9.09
C GLU A 133 1.94 -19.85 8.04
N PHE A 134 2.61 -20.16 6.93
CA PHE A 134 2.09 -21.04 5.88
C PHE A 134 2.51 -22.47 6.15
#